data_AF-A0A7X3ZN11-F1
#
_entry.id   AF-A0A7X3ZN11-F1
#
_cell.length_a   1.000
_cell.length_b   1.000
_cell.length_c   1.000
_cell.angle_alpha   90.00
_cell.angle_beta   90.00
_cell.angle_gamma   90.00
#
_symmetry.space_group_name_H-M   'P 1'
#
loop_
_entity.id
_entity.type
_entity.pdbx_description
1 polymer ?
#
loop_
_entity_poly.entity_id
_entity_poly.type
_entity_poly.pdbx_seq_one_letter_code
_entity_poly.pdbx_strand_id
1 'polypeptide(L)'
;GKWYDIGKIYNLNNEWTGYYCDIIKPVIRNSDTFEIVDLFLDLWISPNGSYEIQDEDEFETAIQEGFISTDLAKKARNALTNLIDEVSSGIFPPEFVNEFTPKIPLEF
;
A
#
# COMPACT_ATOMS: atom_id res chain seq x y z
N GLY A 1 -10.39 -6.05 -8.16
CA GLY A 1 -8.97 -6.01 -7.77
C GLY A 1 -8.87 -5.92 -6.26
N LYS A 2 -7.65 -6.00 -5.71
CA LYS A 2 -7.38 -5.63 -4.32
C LYS A 2 -7.60 -4.11 -4.15
N TRP A 3 -7.78 -3.68 -2.91
CA TRP A 3 -7.95 -2.26 -2.51
C TRP A 3 -6.65 -1.67 -1.98
N TYR A 4 -5.53 -2.24 -2.41
CA TYR A 4 -4.20 -1.75 -2.12
C TYR A 4 -3.28 -2.09 -3.30
N ASP A 5 -2.21 -1.33 -3.44
CA ASP A 5 -1.00 -1.80 -4.13
C ASP A 5 0.11 -2.13 -3.10
N ILE A 6 1.26 -2.58 -3.58
CA ILE A 6 2.38 -2.95 -2.72
C ILE A 6 3.70 -2.57 -3.41
N GLY A 7 4.49 -1.74 -2.74
CA GLY A 7 5.89 -1.52 -3.01
C GLY A 7 6.80 -2.34 -2.07
N LYS A 8 7.78 -3.05 -2.62
CA LYS A 8 8.90 -3.59 -1.85
C LYS A 8 10.03 -2.59 -1.86
N ILE A 9 10.29 -1.96 -0.71
CA ILE A 9 11.14 -0.77 -0.65
C ILE A 9 12.57 -1.15 -0.29
N TYR A 10 13.51 -0.50 -0.97
CA TYR A 10 14.96 -0.66 -0.76
C TYR A 10 15.58 0.71 -0.53
N ASN A 11 16.60 0.78 0.33
CA ASN A 11 17.40 1.99 0.48
C ASN A 11 18.40 2.15 -0.68
N LEU A 12 19.16 3.24 -0.68
CA LEU A 12 20.16 3.56 -1.71
C LEU A 12 21.32 2.55 -1.78
N ASN A 13 21.49 1.70 -0.75
CA ASN A 13 22.49 0.62 -0.71
C ASN A 13 21.91 -0.73 -1.19
N ASN A 14 20.72 -0.74 -1.79
CA ASN A 14 19.98 -1.96 -2.19
C ASN A 14 19.63 -2.89 -1.01
N GLU A 15 19.55 -2.37 0.21
CA GLU A 15 19.09 -3.12 1.36
C GLU A 15 17.57 -2.98 1.46
N TRP A 16 16.87 -4.11 1.60
CA TRP A 16 15.41 -4.13 1.75
C TRP A 16 15.03 -3.49 3.10
N THR A 17 14.12 -2.51 3.06
CA THR A 17 13.69 -1.74 4.23
C THR A 17 12.28 -2.06 4.70
N GLY A 18 11.44 -2.66 3.86
CA GLY A 18 10.06 -2.99 4.22
C GLY A 18 9.12 -3.08 3.02
N TYR A 19 7.82 -3.13 3.31
CA TYR A 19 6.75 -2.99 2.34
C TYR A 19 5.96 -1.72 2.59
N TYR A 20 5.64 -1.00 1.53
CA TYR A 20 4.73 0.14 1.54
C TYR A 20 3.47 -0.27 0.79
N CYS A 21 2.29 -0.04 1.36
CA CYS A 21 1.03 -0.39 0.71
C CYS A 21 0.11 0.83 0.71
N ASP A 22 -0.17 1.37 -0.46
CA ASP A 22 -1.16 2.43 -0.61
C ASP A 22 -2.57 1.82 -0.60
N ILE A 23 -3.50 2.34 0.19
CA ILE A 23 -4.92 1.98 0.06
C ILE A 23 -5.49 2.72 -1.14
N ILE A 24 -5.91 1.95 -2.15
CA ILE A 24 -6.38 2.47 -3.43
C ILE A 24 -7.78 1.98 -3.76
N LYS A 25 -8.46 2.66 -4.70
CA LYS A 25 -9.58 2.03 -5.40
C LYS A 25 -9.08 0.84 -6.22
N PRO A 26 -9.91 -0.21 -6.42
CA PRO A 26 -9.53 -1.31 -7.29
C PRO A 26 -9.13 -0.81 -8.67
N VAL A 27 -7.90 -1.15 -9.08
CA VAL A 27 -7.30 -0.72 -10.35
C VAL A 27 -8.23 -1.02 -11.52
N ILE A 28 -8.45 -0.01 -12.36
CA ILE A 28 -9.18 -0.15 -13.62
C ILE A 28 -8.15 -0.28 -14.73
N ARG A 29 -8.21 -1.40 -15.47
CA ARG A 29 -7.36 -1.64 -16.63
C ARG A 29 -8.13 -1.33 -17.92
N ASN A 30 -7.57 -0.44 -18.73
CA ASN A 30 -8.00 -0.17 -20.10
C ASN A 30 -7.06 -0.88 -21.09
N SER A 31 -7.16 -0.60 -22.41
CA SER A 31 -6.36 -1.30 -23.43
C SER A 31 -4.86 -1.27 -23.11
N ASP A 32 -4.33 -0.07 -22.90
CA ASP A 32 -2.90 0.19 -22.76
C ASP A 32 -2.56 0.99 -21.50
N THR A 33 -3.55 1.25 -20.63
CA THR A 33 -3.37 2.06 -19.42
C THR A 33 -4.00 1.42 -18.20
N PHE A 34 -3.46 1.80 -17.04
CA PHE A 34 -4.03 1.50 -15.73
C PHE A 34 -4.43 2.81 -15.07
N GLU A 35 -5.65 2.85 -14.52
CA GLU A 35 -6.10 3.93 -13.65
C GLU A 35 -6.02 3.44 -12.21
N ILE A 36 -5.24 4.17 -11.43
CA ILE A 36 -5.05 3.96 -9.99
C ILE A 36 -5.53 5.24 -9.31
N VAL A 37 -6.36 5.07 -8.28
CA VAL A 37 -6.87 6.20 -7.51
C VAL A 37 -6.48 5.97 -6.06
N ASP A 38 -5.56 6.81 -5.60
CA ASP A 38 -5.08 6.87 -4.24
C ASP A 38 -6.18 7.33 -3.27
N LEU A 39 -6.16 6.78 -2.05
CA LEU A 39 -7.10 7.11 -0.97
C LEU A 39 -6.39 7.62 0.29
N PHE A 40 -5.16 8.12 0.19
CA PHE A 40 -4.37 8.81 1.22
C PHE A 40 -4.06 8.01 2.49
N LEU A 41 -4.33 6.71 2.52
CA LEU A 41 -4.21 5.91 3.74
C LEU A 41 -3.27 4.76 3.45
N ASP A 42 -2.20 4.65 4.24
CA ASP A 42 -1.11 3.75 3.90
C ASP A 42 -0.75 2.81 5.04
N LEU A 43 -0.12 1.69 4.68
CA LEU A 43 0.45 0.75 5.64
C LEU A 43 1.93 0.50 5.34
N TRP A 44 2.78 0.92 6.26
CA TRP A 44 4.19 0.54 6.28
C TRP A 44 4.37 -0.76 7.06
N ILE A 45 5.12 -1.71 6.51
CA ILE A 45 5.43 -2.99 7.16
C ILE A 45 6.95 -3.16 7.19
N SER A 46 7.49 -3.21 8.40
CA SER A 46 8.92 -3.37 8.66
C SER A 46 9.40 -4.81 8.43
N PRO A 47 10.72 -5.06 8.27
CA PRO A 47 11.25 -6.39 7.97
C PRO A 47 10.98 -7.46 9.04
N ASN A 48 10.75 -7.03 10.28
CA ASN A 48 10.38 -7.88 11.41
C ASN A 48 8.86 -8.18 11.47
N GLY A 49 8.07 -7.67 10.55
CA GLY A 49 6.61 -7.82 10.50
C GLY A 49 5.81 -6.83 11.35
N SER A 50 6.45 -5.89 12.08
CA SER A 50 5.70 -4.80 12.71
C SER A 50 5.22 -3.81 11.65
N TYR A 51 4.05 -3.22 11.87
CA TYR A 51 3.45 -2.26 10.94
C TYR A 51 3.16 -0.91 11.58
N GLU A 52 3.01 0.10 10.73
CA GLU A 52 2.61 1.47 11.06
C GLU A 52 1.57 1.92 10.04
N ILE A 53 0.48 2.53 10.51
CA ILE A 53 -0.50 3.19 9.64
C ILE A 53 0.04 4.59 9.38
N GLN A 54 0.11 5.00 8.12
CA GLN A 54 0.63 6.30 7.70
C GLN A 54 -0.47 7.13 7.03
N ASP A 55 -0.28 8.44 7.05
CA ASP A 55 -1.10 9.47 6.39
C ASP A 55 -2.59 9.52 6.81
N GLU A 56 -2.89 9.06 8.03
CA GLU A 56 -4.24 9.14 8.62
C GLU A 56 -4.78 10.58 8.64
N ASP A 57 -3.94 11.58 8.89
CA ASP A 57 -4.33 12.99 8.92
C ASP A 57 -4.65 13.56 7.53
N GLU A 58 -3.93 13.14 6.49
CA GLU A 58 -4.25 13.46 5.10
C GLU A 58 -5.57 12.81 4.67
N PHE A 59 -5.78 11.54 5.03
CA PHE A 59 -7.03 10.84 4.80
C PHE A 59 -8.22 11.51 5.49
N GLU A 60 -8.10 11.90 6.76
CA GLU A 60 -9.17 12.62 7.46
C GLU A 60 -9.42 14.01 6.85
N THR A 61 -8.38 14.73 6.44
CA THR A 61 -8.50 15.99 5.71
C THR A 61 -9.29 15.79 4.40
N ALA A 62 -8.94 14.77 3.62
CA ALA A 62 -9.62 14.46 2.36
C ALA A 62 -11.11 14.12 2.54
N ILE A 63 -11.48 13.51 3.67
CA ILE A 63 -12.88 13.27 4.05
C ILE A 63 -13.58 14.60 4.40
N GLN A 64 -12.94 15.43 5.22
CA GLN A 64 -13.49 16.72 5.67
C GLN A 64 -13.71 17.69 4.50
N GLU A 65 -12.79 17.72 3.55
CA GLU A 65 -12.86 18.56 2.34
C GLU A 65 -13.77 17.97 1.25
N GLY A 66 -14.26 16.73 1.45
CA GLY A 66 -15.21 16.08 0.56
C GLY A 66 -14.60 15.43 -0.69
N PHE A 67 -13.27 15.33 -0.76
CA PHE A 67 -12.57 14.54 -1.78
C PHE A 67 -12.85 13.04 -1.64
N ILE A 68 -13.05 12.57 -0.40
CA ILE A 68 -13.46 11.20 -0.09
C ILE A 68 -14.85 11.21 0.54
N SER A 69 -15.78 10.48 -0.09
CA SER A 69 -17.12 10.29 0.47
C SER A 69 -17.08 9.37 1.70
N THR A 70 -18.06 9.50 2.59
CA THR A 70 -18.15 8.68 3.81
C THR A 70 -18.25 7.18 3.52
N ASP A 71 -18.88 6.77 2.42
CA ASP A 71 -18.93 5.37 1.96
C ASP A 71 -17.56 4.88 1.47
N LEU A 72 -16.86 5.71 0.68
CA LEU A 72 -15.52 5.39 0.21
C LEU A 72 -14.52 5.29 1.37
N ALA A 73 -14.63 6.19 2.35
CA ALA A 73 -13.81 6.17 3.55
C ALA A 73 -14.01 4.89 4.37
N LYS A 74 -15.24 4.37 4.46
CA LYS A 74 -15.52 3.08 5.11
C LYS A 74 -14.85 1.92 4.38
N LYS A 75 -14.87 1.94 3.04
CA LYS A 75 -14.22 0.91 2.22
C LYS A 75 -12.70 0.93 2.37
N ALA A 76 -12.09 2.12 2.39
CA ALA A 76 -10.66 2.30 2.63
C ALA A 76 -10.25 1.76 4.01
N ARG A 77 -10.95 2.16 5.08
CA ARG A 77 -10.67 1.64 6.44
C ARG A 77 -10.83 0.12 6.53
N ASN A 78 -11.88 -0.45 5.92
CA ASN A 78 -12.05 -1.90 5.88
C ASN A 78 -10.92 -2.60 5.10
N ALA A 79 -10.44 -2.00 4.01
CA ALA A 79 -9.32 -2.53 3.25
C ALA A 79 -8.03 -2.54 4.10
N LEU A 80 -7.74 -1.45 4.80
CA LEU A 80 -6.62 -1.36 5.73
C LEU A 80 -6.72 -2.41 6.85
N THR A 81 -7.89 -2.55 7.48
CA THR A 81 -8.10 -3.57 8.52
C THR A 81 -7.84 -4.99 8.00
N ASN A 82 -8.38 -5.33 6.83
CA ASN A 82 -8.13 -6.65 6.23
C ASN A 82 -6.66 -6.87 5.90
N LEU A 83 -5.95 -5.83 5.43
CA LEU A 83 -4.52 -5.92 5.14
C LEU A 83 -3.70 -6.12 6.42
N ILE A 84 -4.03 -5.41 7.50
CA ILE A 84 -3.42 -5.61 8.83
C ILE A 84 -3.64 -7.05 9.33
N ASP A 85 -4.83 -7.63 9.09
CA ASP A 85 -5.11 -9.03 9.43
C ASP A 85 -4.26 -10.00 8.58
N GLU A 86 -4.08 -9.73 7.28
CA GLU A 86 -3.19 -10.51 6.40
C GLU A 86 -1.72 -10.45 6.88
N VAL A 87 -1.25 -9.27 7.33
CA VAL A 87 0.09 -9.09 7.92
C VAL A 87 0.22 -9.86 9.24
N SER A 88 -0.76 -9.70 10.14
CA SER A 88 -0.74 -10.31 11.48
C SER A 88 -0.84 -11.84 11.43
N SER A 89 -1.46 -12.38 10.38
CA SER A 89 -1.56 -13.83 10.14
C SER A 89 -0.38 -14.42 9.38
N GLY A 90 0.59 -13.60 8.94
CA GLY A 90 1.76 -14.03 8.18
C GLY A 90 1.45 -14.46 6.75
N ILE A 91 0.29 -14.06 6.21
CA ILE A 91 -0.13 -14.34 4.83
C ILE A 91 0.42 -13.27 3.87
N PHE A 92 0.62 -12.05 4.38
CA PHE A 92 1.21 -10.93 3.64
C PHE A 92 2.72 -10.82 3.91
N PRO A 93 3.54 -10.43 2.92
CA PRO A 93 3.21 -10.14 1.53
C PRO A 93 2.98 -11.40 0.67
N PRO A 94 2.37 -11.26 -0.52
CA PRO A 94 2.37 -12.33 -1.51
C PRO A 94 3.78 -12.78 -1.88
N GLU A 95 3.96 -14.09 -2.09
CA GLU A 95 5.26 -14.72 -2.38
C GLU A 95 6.01 -14.03 -3.54
N PHE A 96 5.33 -13.72 -4.65
CA PHE A 96 5.96 -13.06 -5.81
C PHE A 96 6.50 -11.65 -5.50
N VAL A 97 5.95 -10.96 -4.51
CA VAL A 97 6.48 -9.68 -4.02
C VAL A 97 7.67 -9.95 -3.13
N ASN A 98 7.56 -10.92 -2.21
CA ASN A 98 8.64 -11.28 -1.29
C ASN A 98 9.90 -11.78 -2.00
N GLU A 99 9.75 -12.54 -3.09
CA GLU A 99 10.86 -13.09 -3.86
C GLU A 99 11.47 -12.10 -4.86
N PHE A 100 10.78 -10.98 -5.12
CA PHE A 100 11.31 -9.97 -6.03
C PHE A 100 12.63 -9.40 -5.50
N THR A 101 13.62 -9.33 -6.39
CA THR A 101 14.92 -8.71 -6.17
C THR A 101 15.23 -7.77 -7.33
N PRO A 102 15.57 -6.49 -7.08
CA PRO A 102 15.93 -5.55 -8.13
C PRO A 102 17.23 -6.00 -8.83
N LYS A 103 17.25 -5.92 -10.17
CA LYS A 103 18.35 -6.45 -11.01
C LYS A 103 19.46 -5.44 -11.35
N ILE A 104 19.57 -4.29 -10.68
CA ILE A 104 20.46 -3.21 -11.11
C ILE A 104 21.26 -2.62 -9.93
N PRO A 105 22.61 -2.44 -10.05
CA PRO A 105 23.35 -1.57 -9.14
C PRO A 105 23.10 -0.10 -9.53
N LEU A 106 22.67 0.73 -8.58
CA LEU A 106 22.49 2.17 -8.78
C LEU A 106 23.86 2.80 -9.06
N GLU A 107 24.23 2.96 -10.33
CA GLU A 107 25.24 3.94 -10.72
C GLU A 107 24.58 5.32 -10.57
N PHE A 108 24.93 6.01 -9.48
CA PHE A 108 24.61 7.43 -9.27
C PHE A 108 25.63 8.31 -10.02
#